data_AF-A0A933HND2-F1
#
_entry.id   AF-A0A933HND2-F1
#
_cell.length_a   1.000
_cell.length_b   1.000
_cell.length_c   1.000
_cell.angle_alpha   90.00
_cell.angle_beta   90.00
_cell.angle_gamma   90.00
#
_symmetry.space_group_name_H-M   'P 1'
#
loop_
_entity.id
_entity.type
_entity.pdbx_description
1 polymer ?
#
loop_
_entity_poly.entity_id
_entity_poly.type
_entity_poly.pdbx_seq_one_letter_code
_entity_poly.pdbx_strand_id
1 'polypeptide(L)'
;MTEFTVKPIRRRKSIQLLLGFSFIATIGGVLAPIIAYLIPRENAAAYGGPSEVGAPEDFPLNSGKIVSVNDKPVIIVNTKAGGLKAFSAICTHLGCVVTWNERKGIIHSPCHDGLFNPVNGSVISGPPPRPLPQYELVVKEGKVLVGKPLGNIYGERSGE
;
A
#
# COMPACT_ATOMS: atom_id res chain seq x y z
N MET A 1 22.75 -44.11 -38.29
CA MET A 1 23.48 -43.23 -37.37
C MET A 1 23.75 -41.93 -38.11
N THR A 2 22.95 -40.89 -37.88
CA THR A 2 23.11 -39.59 -38.57
C THR A 2 24.22 -38.80 -37.89
N GLU A 3 25.32 -38.56 -38.60
CA GLU A 3 26.39 -37.67 -38.15
C GLU A 3 25.89 -36.22 -38.11
N PHE A 4 25.90 -35.64 -36.91
CA PHE A 4 25.72 -34.21 -36.75
C PHE A 4 27.05 -33.51 -37.07
N THR A 5 27.21 -33.02 -38.31
CA THR A 5 28.38 -32.21 -38.69
C THR A 5 28.29 -30.83 -38.04
N VAL A 6 29.00 -30.63 -36.93
CA VAL A 6 29.11 -29.32 -36.28
C VAL A 6 30.06 -28.44 -37.07
N LYS A 7 29.55 -27.36 -37.68
CA LYS A 7 30.36 -26.37 -38.39
C LYS A 7 31.33 -25.68 -37.40
N PRO A 8 32.66 -25.74 -37.60
CA PRO A 8 33.61 -25.18 -36.64
C PRO A 8 33.48 -23.66 -36.56
N ILE A 9 33.37 -23.12 -35.34
CA ILE A 9 33.25 -21.69 -35.12
C ILE A 9 34.59 -21.00 -35.45
N ARG A 10 34.55 -20.01 -36.36
CA ARG A 10 35.73 -19.22 -36.76
C ARG A 10 36.23 -18.39 -35.57
N ARG A 11 37.54 -18.38 -35.30
CA ARG A 11 38.17 -17.65 -34.17
C ARG A 11 37.65 -16.21 -33.97
N ARG A 12 37.44 -15.46 -35.06
CA ARG A 12 36.88 -14.10 -35.02
C ARG A 12 35.46 -14.05 -34.45
N LYS A 13 34.60 -15.02 -34.78
CA LYS A 13 33.24 -15.12 -34.23
C LYS A 13 33.26 -15.47 -32.75
N SER A 14 34.17 -16.37 -32.33
CA SER A 14 34.35 -16.70 -30.91
C SER A 14 34.78 -15.48 -30.09
N ILE A 15 35.74 -14.70 -30.58
CA ILE A 15 36.19 -13.46 -29.92
C ILE A 15 35.07 -12.42 -29.86
N GLN A 16 34.31 -12.24 -30.94
CA GLN A 16 33.18 -11.30 -30.97
C GLN A 16 32.06 -11.68 -29.97
N LEU A 17 31.77 -12.98 -29.84
CA LEU A 17 30.82 -13.48 -28.84
C LEU A 17 31.28 -13.19 -27.41
N LEU A 18 32.57 -13.43 -27.11
CA LEU A 18 33.14 -13.16 -25.78
C LEU A 18 33.10 -11.67 -25.45
N LEU A 19 33.51 -10.80 -26.37
CA LEU A 19 33.48 -9.34 -26.17
C LEU A 19 32.06 -8.81 -26.04
N GLY A 20 31.13 -9.31 -26.86
CA GLY A 20 29.71 -8.93 -26.78
C GLY A 20 29.08 -9.31 -25.45
N PHE A 21 29.34 -10.52 -24.96
CA PHE A 21 28.86 -10.97 -23.64
C PHE A 21 29.46 -10.13 -22.50
N SER A 22 30.77 -9.85 -22.55
CA SER A 22 31.43 -9.00 -21.55
C SER A 22 30.81 -7.60 -21.52
N PHE A 23 30.51 -7.02 -22.67
CA PHE A 23 29.92 -5.69 -22.75
C PHE A 23 28.50 -5.65 -22.16
N ILE A 24 27.66 -6.65 -22.49
CA ILE A 24 26.32 -6.80 -21.92
C ILE A 24 26.40 -7.01 -20.40
N ALA A 25 27.32 -7.83 -19.92
CA ALA A 25 27.51 -8.08 -18.50
C ALA A 25 27.94 -6.80 -17.74
N THR A 26 28.85 -6.00 -18.31
CA THR A 26 29.25 -4.71 -17.72
C THR A 26 28.10 -3.71 -17.70
N ILE A 27 27.35 -3.57 -18.81
CA ILE A 27 26.16 -2.70 -18.86
C ILE A 27 25.13 -3.15 -17.82
N GLY A 28 24.84 -4.45 -17.75
CA GLY A 28 23.92 -5.01 -16.76
C GLY A 28 24.39 -4.72 -15.33
N GLY A 29 25.67 -4.91 -15.04
CA GLY A 29 26.24 -4.66 -13.72
C GLY A 29 26.20 -3.18 -13.29
N VAL A 30 26.25 -2.24 -14.23
CA VAL A 30 26.14 -0.81 -13.93
C VAL A 30 24.68 -0.35 -13.88
N LEU A 31 23.84 -0.78 -14.81
CA LEU A 31 22.44 -0.37 -14.87
C LEU A 31 21.60 -1.01 -13.77
N ALA A 32 21.89 -2.24 -13.36
CA ALA A 32 21.13 -2.93 -12.32
C ALA A 32 21.08 -2.15 -10.98
N PRO A 33 22.18 -1.67 -10.38
CA PRO A 33 22.11 -0.89 -9.15
C PRO A 33 21.45 0.48 -9.36
N ILE A 34 21.59 1.11 -10.52
CA ILE A 34 20.92 2.38 -10.85
C ILE A 34 19.40 2.18 -10.89
N ILE A 35 18.93 1.13 -11.58
CA ILE A 35 17.51 0.79 -11.63
C ILE A 35 17.02 0.40 -10.23
N ALA A 36 17.79 -0.40 -9.49
CA ALA A 36 17.44 -0.81 -8.14
C ALA A 36 17.39 0.37 -7.15
N TYR A 37 18.15 1.44 -7.39
CA TYR A 37 18.08 2.67 -6.60
C TYR A 37 16.77 3.44 -6.83
N LEU A 38 16.22 3.39 -8.05
CA LEU A 38 14.94 4.02 -8.38
C LEU A 38 13.74 3.24 -7.88
N ILE A 39 13.89 1.95 -7.61
CA ILE A 39 12.84 1.13 -7.01
C ILE A 39 12.88 1.39 -5.49
N PRO A 40 11.82 1.99 -4.91
CA PRO A 40 11.75 2.16 -3.47
C PRO A 40 11.88 0.78 -2.83
N ARG A 41 12.84 0.62 -1.91
CA ARG A 41 12.77 -0.50 -1.00
C ARG A 41 11.53 -0.25 -0.16
N GLU A 42 10.46 -1.00 -0.42
CA GLU A 42 9.44 -1.18 0.58
C GLU A 42 10.16 -1.76 1.79
N ASN A 43 10.50 -0.89 2.73
CA ASN A 43 10.73 -1.38 4.06
C ASN A 43 9.36 -1.94 4.41
N ALA A 44 9.20 -3.26 4.26
CA ALA A 44 8.42 -4.05 5.17
C ALA A 44 9.08 -3.90 6.56
N ALA A 45 9.18 -2.67 7.05
CA ALA A 45 9.14 -2.37 8.45
C ALA A 45 7.84 -3.01 8.86
N ALA A 46 7.98 -4.25 9.35
CA ALA A 46 6.91 -5.04 9.89
C ALA A 46 6.07 -4.08 10.69
N TYR A 47 4.78 -4.03 10.39
CA TYR A 47 3.83 -3.19 11.11
C TYR A 47 4.22 -3.19 12.60
N GLY A 48 4.65 -2.03 13.11
CA GLY A 48 5.50 -1.90 14.32
C GLY A 48 4.82 -2.25 15.64
N GLY A 49 3.79 -3.07 15.59
CA GLY A 49 2.83 -3.32 16.65
C GLY A 49 1.66 -2.33 16.62
N PRO A 50 0.60 -2.61 17.39
CA PRO A 50 -0.55 -1.71 17.49
C PRO A 50 -0.12 -0.32 17.97
N SER A 51 -0.53 0.72 17.27
CA SER A 51 -0.30 2.11 17.67
C SER A 51 -1.47 2.60 18.52
N GLU A 52 -1.17 3.21 19.66
CA GLU A 52 -2.14 3.90 20.50
C GLU A 52 -2.51 5.23 19.84
N VAL A 53 -3.80 5.44 19.60
CA VAL A 53 -4.32 6.61 18.85
C VAL A 53 -5.19 7.53 19.69
N GLY A 54 -5.43 7.18 20.95
CA GLY A 54 -6.20 7.97 21.91
C GLY A 54 -7.13 7.13 22.80
N ALA A 55 -7.97 7.80 23.58
CA ALA A 55 -9.03 7.18 24.36
C ALA A 55 -10.31 7.04 23.51
N PRO A 56 -11.22 6.10 23.83
CA PRO A 56 -12.51 5.98 23.14
C PRO A 56 -13.34 7.28 23.17
N GLU A 57 -13.17 8.10 24.20
CA GLU A 57 -13.84 9.39 24.37
C GLU A 57 -13.41 10.44 23.32
N ASP A 58 -12.20 10.31 22.76
CA ASP A 58 -11.70 11.18 21.69
C ASP A 58 -12.47 10.98 20.37
N PHE A 59 -13.29 9.93 20.28
CA PHE A 59 -14.05 9.55 19.11
C PHE A 59 -15.54 9.43 19.45
N PRO A 60 -16.26 10.56 19.69
CA PRO A 60 -17.68 10.53 20.00
C PRO A 60 -18.51 9.98 18.83
N LEU A 61 -19.75 9.58 19.11
CA LEU A 61 -20.65 9.07 18.07
C LEU A 61 -20.84 10.09 16.94
N ASN A 62 -20.83 9.61 15.70
CA ASN A 62 -20.92 10.42 14.47
C ASN A 62 -19.70 11.35 14.22
N SER A 63 -18.52 10.97 14.71
CA SER A 63 -17.27 11.69 14.45
C SER A 63 -16.32 10.90 13.56
N GLY A 64 -15.35 11.61 12.98
CA GLY A 64 -14.22 11.02 12.29
C GLY A 64 -12.95 11.85 12.48
N LYS A 65 -11.84 11.20 12.82
CA LYS A 65 -10.56 11.85 13.13
C LYS A 65 -9.44 11.14 12.39
N ILE A 66 -8.52 11.91 11.83
CA ILE A 66 -7.34 11.40 11.13
C ILE A 66 -6.17 11.36 12.10
N VAL A 67 -5.47 10.23 12.14
CA VAL A 67 -4.28 9.98 12.96
C VAL A 67 -3.18 9.38 12.10
N SER A 68 -1.92 9.55 12.52
CA SER A 68 -0.79 8.91 11.86
C SER A 68 -0.47 7.59 12.55
N VAL A 69 -0.45 6.49 11.79
CA VAL A 69 -0.12 5.14 12.26
C VAL A 69 1.01 4.61 11.38
N ASN A 70 2.21 4.46 11.94
CA ASN A 70 3.42 4.06 11.20
C ASN A 70 3.65 4.91 9.93
N ASP A 71 3.61 6.23 10.08
CA ASP A 71 3.75 7.24 9.00
C ASP A 71 2.68 7.18 7.89
N LYS A 72 1.61 6.39 8.08
CA LYS A 72 0.47 6.32 7.16
C LYS A 72 -0.75 6.99 7.82
N PRO A 73 -1.48 7.87 7.09
CA PRO A 73 -2.66 8.50 7.66
C PRO A 73 -3.84 7.53 7.65
N VAL A 74 -4.50 7.42 8.80
CA VAL A 74 -5.64 6.54 9.08
C VAL A 74 -6.79 7.39 9.59
N ILE A 75 -7.97 7.22 9.03
CA ILE A 75 -9.21 7.84 9.51
C ILE A 75 -9.95 6.86 10.42
N ILE A 76 -10.22 7.29 11.65
CA ILE A 76 -11.03 6.56 12.62
C ILE A 76 -12.40 7.20 12.63
N VAL A 77 -13.44 6.41 12.40
CA VAL A 77 -14.84 6.85 12.41
C VAL A 77 -15.61 6.11 13.48
N ASN A 78 -16.52 6.80 14.15
CA ASN A 78 -17.46 6.19 15.09
C ASN A 78 -18.89 6.39 14.59
N THR A 79 -19.53 5.31 14.15
CA THR A 79 -20.91 5.37 13.66
C THR A 79 -21.84 4.47 14.45
N LYS A 80 -23.13 4.80 14.53
CA LYS A 80 -24.11 3.97 15.24
C LYS A 80 -24.24 2.56 14.65
N ALA A 81 -24.11 2.44 13.34
CA ALA A 81 -24.26 1.17 12.62
C ALA A 81 -22.97 0.33 12.63
N GLY A 82 -21.79 0.95 12.57
CA GLY A 82 -20.50 0.26 12.44
C GLY A 82 -19.66 0.25 13.71
N GLY A 83 -20.00 1.04 14.72
CA GLY A 83 -19.13 1.32 15.87
C GLY A 83 -17.86 2.05 15.46
N LEU A 84 -16.80 1.85 16.26
CA LEU A 84 -15.46 2.37 15.98
C LEU A 84 -14.80 1.54 14.86
N LYS A 85 -14.39 2.21 13.79
CA LYS A 85 -13.70 1.61 12.64
C LYS A 85 -12.53 2.47 12.21
N ALA A 86 -11.46 1.83 11.74
CA ALA A 86 -10.28 2.49 11.20
C ALA A 86 -10.09 2.12 9.73
N PHE A 87 -9.89 3.12 8.89
CA PHE A 87 -9.61 2.96 7.46
C PHE A 87 -8.39 3.79 7.07
N SER A 88 -7.74 3.47 5.97
CA SER A 88 -6.77 4.40 5.39
C SER A 88 -7.45 5.73 5.10
N ALA A 89 -6.80 6.83 5.48
CA ALA A 89 -7.27 8.16 5.09
C ALA A 89 -6.89 8.50 3.64
N ILE A 90 -6.26 7.59 2.89
CA ILE A 90 -5.83 7.82 1.51
C ILE A 90 -6.90 7.33 0.55
N CYS A 91 -7.43 8.25 -0.25
CA CYS A 91 -8.40 7.96 -1.30
C CYS A 91 -7.76 7.05 -2.36
N THR A 92 -8.46 5.96 -2.70
CA THR A 92 -7.98 4.94 -3.63
C THR A 92 -8.04 5.34 -5.10
N HIS A 93 -8.53 6.55 -5.41
CA HIS A 93 -8.48 7.13 -6.75
C HIS A 93 -7.04 7.60 -7.09
N LEU A 94 -6.62 8.73 -6.50
CA LEU A 94 -5.32 9.38 -6.78
C LEU A 94 -4.57 9.81 -5.51
N GLY A 95 -4.97 9.30 -4.34
CA GLY A 95 -4.19 9.46 -3.11
C GLY A 95 -4.53 10.68 -2.23
N CYS A 96 -5.57 11.46 -2.55
CA CYS A 96 -5.98 12.56 -1.69
C CYS A 96 -6.41 12.08 -0.29
N VAL A 97 -6.17 12.90 0.73
CA VAL A 97 -6.65 12.63 2.09
C VAL A 97 -8.17 12.79 2.14
N VAL A 98 -8.88 11.75 2.60
CA VAL A 98 -10.34 11.77 2.81
C VAL A 98 -10.69 12.42 4.14
N THR A 99 -11.92 12.89 4.25
CA THR A 99 -12.46 13.58 5.42
C THR A 99 -13.77 12.95 5.87
N TRP A 100 -14.17 13.21 7.11
CA TRP A 100 -15.48 12.81 7.61
C TRP A 100 -16.53 13.87 7.31
N ASN A 101 -17.67 13.46 6.74
CA ASN A 101 -18.81 14.34 6.53
C ASN A 101 -19.91 14.02 7.54
N GLU A 102 -19.97 14.80 8.62
CA GLU A 102 -20.92 14.59 9.74
C GLU A 102 -22.39 14.66 9.32
N ARG A 103 -22.71 15.52 8.34
CA ARG A 103 -24.10 15.72 7.87
C ARG A 103 -24.63 14.52 7.11
N LYS A 104 -23.78 13.88 6.32
CA LYS A 104 -24.13 12.71 5.51
C LYS A 104 -23.78 11.39 6.19
N GLY A 105 -22.94 11.42 7.23
CA GLY A 105 -22.42 10.22 7.88
C GLY A 105 -21.58 9.36 6.92
N ILE A 106 -20.74 9.99 6.10
CA ILE A 106 -19.90 9.30 5.10
C ILE A 106 -18.46 9.79 5.13
N ILE A 107 -17.55 8.94 4.65
CA ILE A 107 -16.18 9.35 4.38
C ILE A 107 -16.14 9.94 2.95
N HIS A 108 -15.59 11.15 2.81
CA HIS A 108 -15.63 11.93 1.56
C HIS A 108 -14.24 12.37 1.14
N SER A 109 -13.90 12.13 -0.12
CA SER A 109 -12.71 12.66 -0.77
C SER A 109 -13.01 14.02 -1.42
N PRO A 110 -12.37 15.12 -0.98
CA PRO A 110 -12.67 16.46 -1.48
C PRO A 110 -12.16 16.73 -2.91
N CYS A 111 -11.28 15.88 -3.45
CA CYS A 111 -10.65 16.14 -4.75
C CYS A 111 -11.57 15.83 -5.94
N HIS A 112 -12.33 14.73 -5.87
CA HIS A 112 -13.15 14.24 -6.98
C HIS A 112 -14.44 13.56 -6.49
N ASP A 113 -14.94 13.97 -5.32
CA ASP A 113 -16.19 13.47 -4.71
C ASP A 113 -16.30 11.95 -4.58
N GLY A 114 -15.19 11.29 -4.25
CA GLY A 114 -15.21 9.89 -3.85
C GLY A 114 -15.95 9.74 -2.52
N LEU A 115 -17.03 8.94 -2.49
CA LEU A 115 -17.84 8.69 -1.30
C LEU A 115 -17.62 7.25 -0.84
N PHE A 116 -17.33 7.07 0.45
CA PHE A 116 -17.08 5.75 1.03
C PHE A 116 -17.99 5.50 2.23
N ASN A 117 -18.38 4.24 2.36
CA ASN A 117 -19.22 3.76 3.46
C ASN A 117 -18.38 3.64 4.74
N PRO A 118 -18.77 4.28 5.85
CA PRO A 118 -18.00 4.24 7.10
C PRO A 118 -18.09 2.93 7.87
N VAL A 119 -18.95 2.00 7.46
CA VAL A 119 -19.09 0.70 8.14
C VAL A 119 -18.05 -0.31 7.61
N ASN A 120 -17.77 -0.27 6.31
CA ASN A 120 -16.96 -1.28 5.63
C ASN A 120 -15.95 -0.71 4.61
N GLY A 121 -15.86 0.62 4.45
CA GLY A 121 -14.95 1.28 3.51
C GLY A 121 -15.35 1.17 2.03
N SER A 122 -16.49 0.57 1.69
CA SER A 122 -16.90 0.36 0.30
C SER A 122 -17.17 1.67 -0.43
N VAL A 123 -16.87 1.71 -1.72
CA VAL A 123 -17.19 2.88 -2.56
C VAL A 123 -18.71 2.96 -2.70
N ILE A 124 -19.28 4.09 -2.33
CA ILE A 124 -20.69 4.42 -2.54
C ILE A 124 -20.85 5.12 -3.88
N SER A 125 -19.95 6.07 -4.18
CA SER A 125 -20.01 6.88 -5.40
C SER A 125 -18.65 7.50 -5.72
N GLY A 126 -18.55 8.02 -6.94
CA GLY A 126 -17.38 8.73 -7.45
C GLY A 126 -16.38 7.83 -8.19
N PRO A 127 -15.23 8.40 -8.60
CA PRO A 127 -14.20 7.70 -9.37
C PRO A 127 -13.43 6.56 -8.68
N PRO A 128 -13.31 6.46 -7.32
CA PRO A 128 -12.43 5.46 -6.70
C PRO A 128 -12.75 4.03 -7.16
N PRO A 129 -11.75 3.26 -7.62
CA PRO A 129 -11.98 1.94 -8.21
C PRO A 129 -12.13 0.82 -7.17
N ARG A 130 -11.81 1.09 -5.89
CA ARG A 130 -11.74 0.08 -4.82
C ARG A 130 -12.05 0.68 -3.45
N PRO A 131 -12.50 -0.14 -2.47
CA PRO A 131 -12.78 0.30 -1.11
C PRO A 131 -11.54 0.89 -0.42
N LEU A 132 -11.78 1.74 0.59
CA LEU A 132 -10.74 2.15 1.50
C LEU A 132 -10.21 0.93 2.27
N PRO A 133 -8.88 0.74 2.31
CA PRO A 133 -8.29 -0.29 3.14
C PRO A 133 -8.69 -0.14 4.61
N GLN A 134 -9.11 -1.23 5.25
CA GLN A 134 -9.45 -1.22 6.67
C GLN A 134 -8.23 -1.61 7.52
N TYR A 135 -8.14 -1.06 8.72
CA TYR A 135 -7.15 -1.43 9.72
C TYR A 135 -7.80 -2.21 10.86
N GLU A 136 -7.04 -3.10 11.49
CA GLU A 136 -7.43 -3.67 12.78
C GLU A 136 -7.60 -2.54 13.79
N LEU A 137 -8.66 -2.61 14.60
CA LEU A 137 -8.89 -1.67 15.68
C LEU A 137 -9.37 -2.44 16.89
N VAL A 138 -8.72 -2.22 18.02
CA VAL A 138 -9.02 -2.86 19.30
C VAL A 138 -9.11 -1.79 20.37
N VAL A 139 -10.14 -1.86 21.20
CA VAL A 139 -10.23 -1.05 22.42
C VAL A 139 -9.82 -1.93 23.59
N LYS A 140 -8.72 -1.59 24.26
CA LYS A 140 -8.20 -2.35 25.40
C LYS A 140 -7.72 -1.38 26.49
N GLU A 141 -8.05 -1.66 27.75
CA GLU A 141 -7.58 -0.86 28.90
C GLU A 141 -7.90 0.64 28.77
N GLY A 142 -9.06 0.99 28.19
CA GLY A 142 -9.46 2.39 27.98
C GLY A 142 -8.72 3.10 26.84
N LYS A 143 -8.00 2.37 26.00
CA LYS A 143 -7.23 2.91 24.87
C LYS A 143 -7.71 2.33 23.56
N VAL A 144 -7.70 3.15 22.52
CA VAL A 144 -7.92 2.73 21.14
C VAL A 144 -6.56 2.41 20.54
N LEU A 145 -6.40 1.18 20.08
CA LEU A 145 -5.21 0.66 19.42
C LEU A 145 -5.56 0.37 17.97
N VAL A 146 -4.81 0.94 17.03
CA VAL A 146 -4.88 0.59 15.62
C VAL A 146 -3.80 -0.43 15.33
N GLY A 147 -4.19 -1.56 14.75
CA GLY A 147 -3.34 -2.67 14.37
C GLY A 147 -3.06 -2.70 12.87
N LYS A 148 -2.55 -3.83 12.40
CA LYS A 148 -2.16 -4.00 11.00
C LYS A 148 -3.34 -3.80 10.05
N PRO A 149 -3.08 -3.43 8.79
CA PRO A 149 -4.12 -3.42 7.79
C PRO A 149 -4.75 -4.81 7.58
N LEU A 150 -6.06 -4.82 7.38
CA LEU A 150 -6.84 -6.00 7.05
C LEU A 150 -6.71 -6.29 5.55
N GLY A 151 -5.73 -7.13 5.21
CA GLY A 151 -5.41 -7.53 3.84
C GLY A 151 -4.21 -6.79 3.23
N ASN A 152 -3.93 -7.05 1.96
CA ASN A 152 -2.79 -6.45 1.26
C ASN A 152 -3.21 -5.09 0.68
N ILE A 153 -2.86 -4.02 1.39
CA ILE A 153 -3.42 -2.68 1.12
C ILE A 153 -2.57 -1.84 0.15
N TYR A 154 -1.30 -2.23 -0.04
CA TYR A 154 -0.32 -1.56 -0.90
C TYR A 154 0.54 -2.53 -1.73
N GLY A 155 0.13 -3.81 -1.85
CA GLY A 155 1.00 -4.83 -2.45
C GLY A 155 2.13 -5.31 -1.53
N GLU A 156 2.13 -4.85 -0.27
CA GLU A 156 2.96 -5.37 0.82
C GLU A 156 2.78 -6.89 0.86
N ARG A 157 3.80 -7.66 0.44
CA ARG A 157 3.85 -9.09 0.68
C ARG A 157 3.81 -9.28 2.19
N SER A 158 2.80 -9.98 2.68
CA SER A 158 2.77 -10.49 4.05
C SER A 158 4.08 -11.22 4.31
N GLY A 159 4.98 -10.59 5.08
CA GLY A 159 6.21 -11.22 5.51
C GLY A 159 5.85 -12.48 6.30
N GLU A 160 6.21 -13.62 5.74
CA GLU A 160 6.37 -14.88 6.45
C GLU A 160 7.66 -14.84 7.28
#